data_AF-A0A662IS87-F1
#
_entry.id   AF-A0A662IS87-F1
#
_cell.length_a   1.000
_cell.length_b   1.000
_cell.length_c   1.000
_cell.angle_alpha   90.00
_cell.angle_beta   90.00
_cell.angle_gamma   90.00
#
_symmetry.space_group_name_H-M   'P 1'
#
loop_
_entity.id
_entity.type
_entity.pdbx_description
1 polymer ?
#
loop_
_entity_poly.entity_id
_entity_poly.type
_entity_poly.pdbx_seq_one_letter_code
_entity_poly.pdbx_strand_id
1 'polypeptide(L)'
;MARTFAYEELKRIINDLFDHYKKPWILEREFNSYLKTKGYTDEEISEIWFQALGKGLVEIRGMRIGSMYELVIYRPSAEWGCTACR
;
A
#
# COMPACT_ATOMS: atom_id res chain seq x y z
N MET A 1 4.95 20.02 -1.21
CA MET A 1 4.42 20.03 0.17
C MET A 1 3.77 18.68 0.39
N ALA A 2 4.21 17.95 1.41
CA ALA A 2 3.72 16.61 1.70
C ALA A 2 2.25 16.69 2.16
N ARG A 3 1.31 16.12 1.39
CA ARG A 3 -0.12 16.14 1.72
C ARG A 3 -0.39 15.04 2.75
N THR A 4 -0.77 15.45 3.95
CA THR A 4 -1.22 14.50 4.98
C THR A 4 -2.63 14.01 4.67
N PHE A 5 -2.79 12.71 4.51
CA PHE A 5 -4.09 12.08 4.28
C PHE A 5 -4.70 11.65 5.62
N ALA A 6 -6.01 11.84 5.76
CA ALA A 6 -6.73 11.37 6.93
C ALA A 6 -6.72 9.82 6.99
N TYR A 7 -6.77 9.25 8.19
CA TYR A 7 -6.80 7.79 8.36
C TYR A 7 -7.94 7.13 7.58
N GLU A 8 -9.14 7.71 7.63
CA GLU A 8 -10.30 7.20 6.90
C GLU A 8 -10.15 7.32 5.38
N GLU A 9 -9.49 8.39 4.91
CA GLU A 9 -9.21 8.60 3.49
C GLU A 9 -8.23 7.54 2.98
N LEU A 10 -7.11 7.32 3.67
CA LEU A 10 -6.17 6.25 3.37
C LEU A 10 -6.84 4.88 3.41
N LYS A 11 -7.64 4.61 4.44
CA LYS A 11 -8.37 3.35 4.57
C LYS A 11 -9.30 3.12 3.37
N ARG A 12 -10.01 4.15 2.89
CA ARG A 12 -10.86 4.05 1.69
C ARG A 12 -10.03 3.78 0.44
N ILE A 13 -8.94 4.53 0.23
CA ILE A 13 -8.04 4.35 -0.92
C ILE A 13 -7.49 2.93 -0.96
N ILE A 14 -6.97 2.43 0.16
CA ILE A 14 -6.40 1.09 0.26
C ILE A 14 -7.49 0.02 0.06
N ASN A 15 -8.68 0.17 0.63
CA ASN A 15 -9.76 -0.79 0.39
C ASN A 15 -10.20 -0.82 -1.07
N ASP A 16 -10.36 0.34 -1.71
CA ASP A 16 -10.74 0.48 -3.12
C ASP A 16 -9.69 -0.16 -4.04
N LEU A 17 -8.40 0.02 -3.71
CA LEU A 17 -7.29 -0.64 -4.38
C LEU A 17 -7.38 -2.18 -4.27
N PHE A 18 -7.50 -2.72 -3.06
CA PHE A 18 -7.59 -4.18 -2.86
C PHE A 18 -8.87 -4.78 -3.47
N ASP A 19 -9.97 -4.04 -3.47
CA ASP A 19 -11.23 -4.44 -4.11
C ASP A 19 -11.10 -4.47 -5.65
N HIS A 20 -10.39 -3.49 -6.23
CA HIS A 20 -10.14 -3.44 -7.68
C HIS A 20 -9.32 -4.65 -8.16
N TYR A 21 -8.22 -4.95 -7.49
CA TYR A 21 -7.32 -6.03 -7.89
C TYR A 21 -7.81 -7.42 -7.46
N LYS A 22 -8.66 -7.51 -6.43
CA LYS A 22 -9.16 -8.77 -5.83
C LYS A 22 -8.04 -9.76 -5.49
N LYS A 23 -6.87 -9.25 -5.12
CA LYS A 23 -5.67 -10.02 -4.78
C LYS A 23 -5.28 -9.82 -3.32
N PRO A 24 -4.67 -10.82 -2.67
CA PRO A 24 -4.17 -10.67 -1.31
C PRO A 24 -2.94 -9.76 -1.22
N TRP A 25 -2.23 -9.55 -2.34
CA TRP A 25 -1.07 -8.68 -2.45
C TRP A 25 -1.08 -7.90 -3.76
N ILE A 26 -0.48 -6.72 -3.73
CA ILE A 26 -0.39 -5.80 -4.86
C ILE A 26 1.06 -5.34 -4.97
N LEU A 27 1.60 -5.32 -6.19
CA LEU A 27 2.96 -4.85 -6.45
C LEU A 27 3.01 -3.33 -6.37
N GLU A 28 4.17 -2.79 -6.02
CA GLU A 28 4.40 -1.34 -6.03
C GLU A 28 4.03 -0.69 -7.38
N ARG A 29 4.37 -1.34 -8.51
CA ARG A 29 3.99 -0.88 -9.84
C ARG A 29 2.48 -0.80 -10.06
N GLU A 30 1.73 -1.77 -9.54
CA GLU A 30 0.27 -1.83 -9.67
C GLU A 30 -0.37 -0.74 -8.80
N PHE A 31 0.15 -0.57 -7.57
CA PHE A 31 -0.26 0.50 -6.68
C PHE A 31 -0.07 1.88 -7.31
N ASN A 32 1.12 2.14 -7.86
CA ASN A 32 1.42 3.41 -8.51
C ASN A 32 0.53 3.64 -9.73
N SER A 33 0.37 2.62 -10.60
CA SER A 33 -0.47 2.71 -11.79
C SER A 33 -1.94 2.98 -11.48
N TYR A 34 -2.49 2.33 -10.45
CA TYR A 34 -3.87 2.54 -10.01
C TYR A 34 -4.12 3.96 -9.53
N LEU A 35 -3.25 4.46 -8.64
CA LEU A 35 -3.41 5.79 -8.07
C LEU A 35 -3.14 6.90 -9.10
N LYS A 36 -2.21 6.69 -10.04
CA LYS A 36 -2.05 7.60 -11.18
C LYS A 36 -3.33 7.70 -12.01
N THR A 37 -3.99 6.57 -12.24
CA THR A 37 -5.26 6.53 -12.98
C THR A 37 -6.38 7.29 -12.25
N LYS A 38 -6.32 7.32 -10.91
CA LYS A 38 -7.24 8.11 -10.07
C LYS A 38 -6.88 9.61 -10.01
N GLY A 39 -5.75 10.01 -10.60
CA GLY A 39 -5.30 11.41 -10.67
C GLY A 39 -4.31 11.82 -9.59
N TYR A 40 -3.76 10.88 -8.81
CA TYR A 40 -2.73 11.19 -7.82
C TYR A 40 -1.36 11.37 -8.49
N THR A 41 -0.60 12.33 -7.98
CA THR A 41 0.80 12.57 -8.40
C THR A 41 1.76 11.55 -7.80
N ASP A 42 2.94 11.34 -8.39
CA ASP A 42 3.97 10.44 -7.85
C ASP A 42 4.35 10.77 -6.39
N GLU A 43 4.40 12.06 -6.04
CA GLU A 43 4.64 12.51 -4.66
C GLU A 43 3.51 12.10 -3.71
N GLU A 44 2.24 12.30 -4.11
CA GLU A 44 1.09 11.89 -3.32
C GLU A 44 1.01 10.36 -3.17
N ILE A 45 1.34 9.62 -4.22
CA ILE A 45 1.37 8.14 -4.20
C ILE A 45 2.40 7.65 -3.18
N SER A 46 3.59 8.25 -3.19
CA SER A 46 4.64 7.95 -2.22
C SER A 46 4.17 8.26 -0.79
N GLU A 47 3.55 9.42 -0.58
CA GLU A 47 2.96 9.82 0.71
C GLU A 47 1.87 8.84 1.18
N ILE A 48 0.93 8.45 0.31
CA ILE A 48 -0.11 7.46 0.64
C ILE A 48 0.54 6.15 1.07
N TRP A 49 1.58 5.71 0.36
CA TRP A 49 2.31 4.48 0.70
C TRP A 49 2.96 4.55 2.08
N PHE A 50 3.77 5.58 2.34
CA PHE A 50 4.45 5.74 3.63
C PHE A 50 3.46 5.94 4.78
N GLN A 51 2.39 6.73 4.58
CA GLN A 51 1.39 6.97 5.61
C GLN A 51 0.52 5.74 5.87
N ALA A 52 0.15 4.98 4.84
CA ALA A 52 -0.58 3.73 5.00
C ALA A 52 0.25 2.69 5.76
N LEU A 53 1.55 2.59 5.45
CA LEU A 53 2.49 1.73 6.19
C LEU A 53 2.60 2.18 7.66
N GLY A 54 2.87 3.46 7.90
CA GLY A 54 3.03 4.01 9.26
C GLY A 54 1.77 3.90 10.11
N LYS A 55 0.59 3.84 9.49
CA LYS A 55 -0.71 3.66 10.16
C LYS A 55 -1.16 2.19 10.23
N GLY A 56 -0.34 1.25 9.75
CA GLY A 56 -0.66 -0.19 9.75
C GLY A 56 -1.86 -0.55 8.88
N LEU A 57 -2.14 0.24 7.83
CA LEU A 57 -3.19 -0.05 6.85
C LEU A 57 -2.72 -1.01 5.75
N VAL A 58 -1.40 -1.14 5.58
CA VAL A 58 -0.73 -2.07 4.66
C VAL A 58 0.53 -2.64 5.29
N GLU A 59 0.90 -3.84 4.88
CA GLU A 59 2.20 -4.44 5.22
C GLU A 59 3.05 -4.56 3.96
N ILE A 60 4.32 -4.17 4.02
CA ILE A 60 5.27 -4.38 2.93
C ILE A 60 6.01 -5.68 3.15
N ARG A 61 6.04 -6.54 2.12
CA ARG A 61 6.90 -7.72 2.11
C ARG A 61 7.68 -7.78 0.80
N GLY A 62 8.92 -8.28 0.87
CA GLY A 62 9.67 -8.66 -0.31
C GLY A 62 9.19 -10.02 -0.80
N MET A 63 8.60 -10.08 -1.98
CA MET A 63 8.21 -11.33 -2.62
C MET A 63 9.18 -11.65 -3.75
N ARG A 64 9.66 -12.88 -3.79
CA ARG A 64 10.48 -13.34 -4.90
C ARG A 64 9.58 -13.67 -6.09
N ILE A 65 9.62 -12.83 -7.12
CA ILE A 65 8.93 -13.04 -8.39
C ILE A 65 9.99 -13.45 -9.42
N GLY A 66 10.09 -14.77 -9.65
CA GLY A 66 11.14 -15.34 -10.50
C GLY A 66 12.54 -15.20 -9.89
N SER A 67 13.43 -14.49 -10.60
CA SER A 67 14.82 -14.27 -10.18
C SER A 67 15.04 -12.96 -9.41
N MET A 68 14.01 -12.12 -9.27
CA MET A 68 14.09 -10.82 -8.59
C MET A 68 13.19 -10.77 -7.35
N TYR A 69 13.59 -9.95 -6.38
CA TYR A 69 12.74 -9.57 -5.25
C TYR A 69 12.00 -8.28 -5.61
N GLU A 70 10.68 -8.32 -5.54
CA GLU A 70 9.82 -7.16 -5.73
C GLU A 70 9.10 -6.84 -4.42
N LEU A 71 8.93 -5.54 -4.14
CA LEU A 71 8.13 -5.09 -3.02
C LEU A 71 6.64 -5.21 -3.35
N VAL A 72 5.91 -5.86 -2.46
CA VAL A 72 4.46 -6.00 -2.53
C VAL A 72 3.84 -5.51 -1.23
N ILE A 73 2.66 -4.91 -1.35
CA ILE A 73 1.80 -4.57 -0.22
C ILE A 73 0.73 -5.64 -0.02
N TYR A 74 0.53 -6.02 1.23
CA TYR A 74 -0.53 -6.92 1.66
C TYR A 74 -1.60 -6.13 2.40
N ARG A 75 -2.85 -6.59 2.26
CA ARG A 75 -3.92 -6.13 3.15
C ARG A 75 -3.65 -6.74 4.53
N PRO A 76 -3.57 -5.94 5.61
CA PRO A 76 -3.35 -6.47 6.93
C PRO A 76 -4.55 -7.36 7.25
N SER A 77 -4.31 -8.67 7.28
CA SER A 77 -5.33 -9.68 7.51
C SER A 77 -5.63 -9.71 9.00
N ALA A 78 -6.35 -8.68 9.49
CA ALA A 78 -6.99 -8.61 10.80
C ALA A 78 -6.34 -9.45 11.92
N GLU A 79 -5.05 -9.26 12.17
CA GLU A 79 -4.38 -9.63 13.41
C GLU A 79 -3.44 -8.48 13.75
N TRP A 80 -3.94 -7.53 14.55
CA TRP A 80 -3.08 -6.56 15.24
C TRP A 80 -2.27 -7.32 16.30
N GLY A 81 -1.28 -8.06 15.85
CA GLY A 81 -0.38 -8.82 16.67
C GLY A 81 0.96 -8.89 15.97
N CYS A 82 1.91 -8.09 16.47
CA CYS A 82 3.34 -8.35 16.40
C CYS A 82 4.01 -8.18 15.00
N THR A 83 5.17 -7.56 14.84
CA THR A 83 6.23 -7.17 15.76
C THR A 83 7.13 -6.18 15.00
N ALA A 84 7.58 -5.14 15.68
CA ALA A 84 8.80 -4.45 15.33
C ALA A 84 9.94 -5.47 15.17
N CYS A 85 10.35 -5.79 13.95
CA CYS A 85 11.59 -6.52 13.68
C CYS A 85 12.37 -5.67 12.67
N ARG A 86 13.55 -5.13 12.94
CA ARG A 86 14.45 -5.08 14.09
C ARG A 86 15.40 -3.91 13.81
#